data_AF-A0A397ESW0-F1
#
_entry.id   AF-A0A397ESW0-F1
#
_cell.length_a   1.000
_cell.length_b   1.000
_cell.length_c   1.000
_cell.angle_alpha   90.00
_cell.angle_beta   90.00
_cell.angle_gamma   90.00
#
_symmetry.space_group_name_H-M   'P 1'
#
loop_
_entity.id
_entity.type
_entity.pdbx_description
1 polymer ?
#
loop_
_entity_poly.entity_id
_entity_poly.type
_entity_poly.pdbx_seq_one_letter_code
_entity_poly.pdbx_strand_id
1 'polypeptide(L)'
;MATWACLVDMGYIGVDHTLRGIHPKRRPQNGALDATEVERNRRVSSDRVVVENFFGRIYGVIQRTTFVLTNFHLSLMPARAEDEDYYALVMARYQGMANERKRKRAESQRRYRMNRQNRFAMDRSVRYMH
;
A
#
# COMPACT_ATOMS: atom_id res chain seq x y z
N MET A 1 24.11 -35.00 20.84
CA MET A 1 23.16 -34.65 19.76
C MET A 1 23.01 -33.14 19.76
N ALA A 2 23.18 -32.46 18.63
CA ALA A 2 22.96 -31.02 18.55
C ALA A 2 21.45 -30.74 18.52
N THR A 3 20.93 -30.15 19.60
CA THR A 3 19.51 -29.79 19.70
C THR A 3 19.29 -28.44 19.01
N TRP A 4 18.33 -28.38 18.09
CA TRP A 4 17.96 -27.16 17.35
C TRP A 4 17.45 -26.08 18.31
N ALA A 5 17.72 -24.80 17.99
CA ALA A 5 17.25 -23.66 18.76
C ALA A 5 16.93 -22.48 17.84
N CYS A 6 15.99 -21.63 18.26
CA CYS A 6 15.54 -20.46 17.50
C CYS A 6 16.08 -19.17 18.13
N LEU A 7 16.57 -18.22 17.33
CA LEU A 7 16.87 -16.87 17.79
C LEU A 7 15.56 -16.08 17.87
N VAL A 8 15.25 -15.52 19.03
CA VAL A 8 13.94 -14.94 19.29
C VAL A 8 14.07 -13.53 19.84
N ASP A 9 13.15 -12.65 19.43
CA ASP A 9 13.10 -11.28 19.93
C ASP A 9 12.83 -11.24 21.44
N MET A 10 13.25 -10.16 22.10
CA MET A 10 12.98 -9.98 23.52
C MET A 10 11.49 -9.99 23.83
N GLY A 11 10.60 -9.52 22.95
CA GLY A 11 9.17 -9.41 23.20
C GLY A 11 8.36 -10.68 22.91
N TYR A 12 8.92 -11.65 22.18
CA TYR A 12 8.19 -12.86 21.80
C TYR A 12 8.13 -13.84 22.98
N ILE A 13 6.92 -14.30 23.29
CA ILE A 13 6.64 -15.18 24.42
C ILE A 13 6.10 -16.50 23.88
N GLY A 14 6.57 -17.60 24.48
CA GLY A 14 6.11 -18.93 24.14
C GLY A 14 6.75 -19.47 22.87
N VAL A 15 8.05 -19.33 22.64
CA VAL A 15 8.71 -20.24 21.68
C VAL A 15 8.97 -21.60 22.33
N ASP A 16 9.28 -21.58 23.64
CA ASP A 16 9.74 -22.73 24.42
C ASP A 16 8.69 -23.85 24.62
N HIS A 17 7.42 -23.60 24.28
CA HIS A 17 6.41 -24.66 24.28
C HIS A 17 6.54 -25.60 23.06
N THR A 18 7.21 -25.16 21.99
CA THR A 18 7.40 -25.93 20.75
C THR A 18 8.88 -26.15 20.42
N LEU A 19 9.73 -25.15 20.64
CA LEU A 19 11.15 -25.16 20.30
C LEU A 19 11.97 -24.39 21.32
N ARG A 20 13.21 -24.82 21.55
CA ARG A 20 14.14 -24.09 22.41
C ARG A 20 14.41 -22.68 21.86
N GLY A 21 14.08 -21.65 22.63
CA GLY A 21 14.37 -20.25 22.33
C GLY A 21 15.72 -19.78 22.86
N ILE A 22 16.43 -18.99 22.06
CA ILE A 22 17.57 -18.19 22.47
C ILE A 22 17.09 -16.74 22.53
N HIS A 23 16.74 -16.32 23.75
CA HIS A 23 16.34 -14.95 24.02
C HIS A 23 17.56 -14.11 24.48
N PRO A 24 17.66 -12.84 24.04
CA PRO A 24 18.49 -11.87 24.72
C PRO A 24 18.06 -11.76 26.19
N LYS A 25 19.04 -11.70 27.09
CA LYS A 25 18.79 -11.54 28.52
C LYS A 25 18.15 -10.18 28.78
N ARG A 26 16.95 -10.17 29.35
CA ARG A 26 16.27 -8.93 29.74
C ARG A 26 16.94 -8.32 30.96
N ARG A 27 16.91 -6.98 31.05
CA ARG A 27 17.36 -6.27 32.25
C ARG A 27 16.47 -6.64 33.45
N PRO A 28 17.05 -6.91 34.63
CA PRO A 28 16.28 -7.15 35.84
C PRO A 28 15.60 -5.86 36.32
N GLN A 29 14.50 -6.00 37.08
CA GLN A 29 13.61 -4.90 37.46
C GLN A 29 14.32 -3.72 38.14
N ASN A 30 15.36 -3.99 38.94
CA ASN A 30 16.14 -2.98 39.66
C ASN A 30 17.66 -3.14 39.45
N GLY A 31 18.10 -3.59 38.27
CA GLY A 31 19.52 -3.83 38.03
C GLY A 31 19.95 -3.69 36.57
N ALA A 32 21.26 -3.67 36.36
CA ALA A 32 21.87 -3.68 35.05
C ALA A 32 22.30 -5.10 34.65
N LEU A 33 22.44 -5.31 33.34
CA LEU A 33 23.16 -6.47 32.84
C LEU A 33 24.66 -6.28 33.09
N ASP A 34 25.37 -7.35 33.43
CA ASP A 34 26.82 -7.31 33.49
C ASP A 34 27.45 -7.24 32.08
N ALA A 35 28.75 -6.98 32.02
CA ALA A 35 29.46 -6.83 30.74
C ALA A 35 29.39 -8.10 29.86
N THR A 36 29.39 -9.28 30.48
CA THR A 36 29.33 -10.57 29.77
C THR A 36 27.95 -10.82 29.18
N GLU A 37 26.90 -10.44 29.90
CA GLU A 37 25.52 -10.52 29.47
C GLU A 37 25.22 -9.55 28.33
N VAL A 38 25.76 -8.34 28.41
CA VAL A 38 25.69 -7.34 27.34
C VAL A 38 26.37 -7.87 26.07
N GLU A 39 27.57 -8.42 26.18
CA GLU A 39 28.29 -8.98 25.02
C GLU A 39 27.57 -10.20 24.43
N ARG A 40 27.04 -11.10 25.28
CA ARG A 40 26.20 -12.23 24.81
C ARG A 40 24.99 -11.71 24.04
N ASN A 41 24.27 -10.73 24.57
CA ASN A 41 23.10 -10.15 23.91
C ASN A 41 23.46 -9.48 22.58
N ARG A 42 24.62 -8.81 22.52
CA ARG A 42 25.12 -8.21 21.28
C ARG A 42 25.37 -9.27 20.21
N ARG A 43 25.99 -10.40 20.56
CA ARG A 43 26.21 -11.53 19.63
C ARG A 43 24.89 -12.13 19.14
N VAL A 44 23.97 -12.46 20.05
CA VAL A 44 22.63 -12.97 19.71
C VAL A 44 21.89 -12.01 18.78
N SER A 45 21.98 -10.70 19.04
CA SER A 45 21.34 -9.68 18.20
C SER A 45 22.00 -9.57 16.83
N SER A 46 23.33 -9.67 16.75
CA SER A 46 24.09 -9.68 15.50
C SER A 46 23.71 -10.89 14.64
N ASP A 47 23.68 -12.08 15.22
CA ASP A 47 23.31 -13.31 14.51
C ASP A 47 21.88 -13.22 13.97
N ARG A 48 20.95 -12.67 14.77
CA ARG A 48 19.57 -12.43 14.34
C ARG A 48 19.52 -11.52 13.11
N VAL A 49 20.24 -10.41 13.13
CA VAL A 49 20.29 -9.47 11.98
C VAL A 49 20.82 -10.15 10.73
N VAL A 50 21.81 -11.04 10.85
CA VAL A 50 22.34 -11.81 9.71
C VAL A 50 21.27 -12.77 9.18
N VAL A 51 20.61 -13.52 10.06
CA VAL A 51 19.55 -14.48 9.71
C VAL A 51 18.38 -13.77 9.02
N GLU A 52 17.88 -12.67 9.60
CA GLU A 52 16.77 -11.91 9.04
C GLU A 52 17.11 -11.30 7.68
N ASN A 53 18.32 -10.76 7.52
CA ASN A 53 18.75 -10.21 6.23
C ASN A 53 18.86 -11.30 5.16
N PHE A 54 19.38 -12.48 5.51
CA PHE A 54 19.50 -13.60 4.59
C PHE A 54 18.13 -14.08 4.12
N PHE A 55 17.24 -14.42 5.05
CA PHE A 55 15.90 -14.90 4.73
C PHE A 55 15.03 -13.83 4.08
N GLY A 56 15.15 -12.56 4.51
CA GLY A 56 14.44 -11.44 3.90
C GLY A 56 14.82 -11.24 2.43
N ARG A 57 16.11 -11.38 2.08
CA ARG A 57 16.57 -11.33 0.69
C ARG A 57 16.01 -12.49 -0.14
N ILE A 58 16.08 -13.72 0.39
CA ILE A 58 15.54 -14.91 -0.30
C ILE A 58 14.05 -14.79 -0.52
N TYR A 59 13.30 -14.42 0.52
CA TYR A 59 11.85 -14.24 0.42
C TYR A 59 11.49 -13.17 -0.62
N GLY A 60 12.24 -12.05 -0.63
CA GLY A 60 12.06 -11.01 -1.65
C GLY A 60 12.30 -11.51 -3.08
N VAL A 61 13.30 -12.39 -3.29
CA VAL A 61 13.54 -13.02 -4.60
C VAL A 61 12.37 -13.94 -4.96
N ILE A 62 11.98 -14.84 -4.07
CA ILE A 62 10.88 -15.79 -4.29
C ILE A 62 9.58 -15.04 -4.60
N GLN A 63 9.26 -14.01 -3.82
CA GLN A 63 8.06 -13.20 -4.01
C GLN A 63 8.06 -12.49 -5.38
N ARG A 64 9.17 -11.85 -5.75
CA ARG A 64 9.28 -11.18 -7.06
C ARG A 64 9.18 -12.17 -8.21
N THR A 65 9.88 -13.31 -8.12
CA THR A 65 9.81 -14.35 -9.15
C THR A 65 8.40 -14.89 -9.28
N THR A 66 7.73 -15.19 -8.16
CA THR A 66 6.34 -15.67 -8.16
C THR A 66 5.40 -14.65 -8.79
N PHE A 67 5.56 -13.36 -8.47
CA PHE A 67 4.77 -12.28 -9.07
C PHE A 67 5.00 -12.18 -10.58
N VAL A 68 6.25 -12.19 -11.04
CA VAL A 68 6.58 -12.16 -12.48
C VAL A 68 5.99 -13.37 -13.19
N LEU A 69 6.17 -14.57 -12.66
CA LEU A 69 5.62 -15.80 -13.25
C LEU A 69 4.09 -15.79 -13.28
N THR A 70 3.45 -15.26 -12.24
CA THR A 70 1.99 -15.12 -12.21
C THR A 70 1.54 -14.15 -13.31
N ASN A 71 2.15 -12.98 -13.43
CA ASN A 71 1.79 -12.02 -14.50
C ASN A 71 2.06 -12.59 -15.90
N PHE A 72 3.17 -13.29 -16.09
CA PHE A 72 3.47 -13.96 -17.35
C PHE A 72 2.41 -15.04 -17.66
N HIS A 73 2.07 -15.89 -16.70
CA HIS A 73 1.01 -16.88 -16.87
C HIS A 73 -0.32 -16.23 -17.25
N LEU A 74 -0.70 -15.13 -16.57
CA LEU A 74 -1.90 -14.38 -16.89
C LEU A 74 -1.89 -13.81 -18.32
N SER A 75 -0.72 -13.36 -18.82
CA SER A 75 -0.58 -12.87 -20.20
C SER A 75 -0.74 -13.96 -21.27
N LEU A 76 -0.57 -15.23 -20.89
CA LEU A 76 -0.70 -16.38 -21.78
C LEU A 76 -2.11 -17.01 -21.77
N MET A 77 -3.05 -16.50 -20.94
CA MET A 77 -4.41 -17.02 -20.89
C MET A 77 -5.34 -16.26 -21.85
N PRO A 78 -5.71 -16.85 -23.00
CA PRO A 78 -6.53 -16.16 -24.00
C PRO A 78 -7.96 -15.86 -23.53
N ALA A 79 -8.46 -16.55 -22.50
CA ALA A 79 -9.77 -16.28 -21.89
C ALA A 79 -9.87 -14.85 -21.32
N ARG A 80 -8.75 -14.15 -21.10
CA ARG A 80 -8.74 -12.76 -20.65
C ARG A 80 -8.74 -11.71 -21.75
N ALA A 81 -8.53 -12.06 -23.01
CA ALA A 81 -8.71 -11.10 -24.10
C ALA A 81 -10.15 -10.56 -24.09
N GLU A 82 -11.12 -11.44 -23.85
CA GLU A 82 -12.54 -11.09 -23.70
C GLU A 82 -12.81 -10.26 -22.43
N ASP A 83 -12.15 -10.57 -21.30
CA ASP A 83 -12.26 -9.78 -20.06
C ASP A 83 -11.63 -8.38 -20.19
N GLU A 84 -10.51 -8.26 -20.90
CA GLU A 84 -9.79 -7.00 -21.13
C GLU A 84 -10.60 -6.07 -22.04
N ASP A 85 -11.22 -6.61 -23.09
CA ASP A 85 -12.16 -5.87 -23.94
C ASP A 85 -13.39 -5.38 -23.15
N TYR A 86 -13.95 -6.24 -22.29
CA TYR A 86 -15.05 -5.87 -21.41
C TYR A 86 -14.64 -4.76 -20.42
N TYR A 87 -13.46 -4.86 -19.82
CA TYR A 87 -12.93 -3.85 -18.92
C TYR A 87 -12.68 -2.51 -19.63
N ALA A 88 -12.10 -2.55 -20.83
CA ALA A 88 -11.89 -1.37 -21.66
C ALA A 88 -13.22 -0.68 -22.02
N LEU A 89 -14.25 -1.45 -22.38
CA LEU A 89 -15.60 -0.96 -22.65
C LEU A 89 -16.20 -0.25 -21.42
N VAL A 90 -16.08 -0.86 -20.24
CA VAL A 90 -16.57 -0.27 -18.98
C VAL A 90 -15.86 1.05 -18.67
N MET A 91 -14.54 1.12 -18.87
CA MET A 91 -13.76 2.35 -18.66
C MET A 91 -14.12 3.46 -19.65
N ALA A 92 -14.31 3.12 -20.93
CA ALA A 92 -14.78 4.06 -21.95
C ALA A 92 -16.16 4.63 -21.57
N ARG A 93 -17.07 3.80 -21.05
CA ARG A 93 -18.39 4.24 -20.55
C ARG A 93 -18.27 5.23 -19.40
N TYR A 94 -17.41 4.96 -18.42
CA TYR A 94 -17.18 5.90 -17.30
C TYR A 94 -16.61 7.24 -17.76
N GLN A 95 -15.64 7.22 -18.68
CA GLN A 95 -15.12 8.44 -19.29
C GLN A 95 -16.21 9.21 -20.05
N GLY A 96 -17.05 8.51 -20.82
CA GLY A 96 -18.21 9.09 -21.50
C GLY A 96 -19.15 9.80 -20.52
N MET A 97 -19.53 9.13 -19.42
CA MET A 97 -20.39 9.72 -18.38
C MET A 97 -19.73 10.93 -17.71
N ALA A 98 -18.42 10.89 -17.44
CA ALA A 98 -17.69 12.01 -16.87
C ALA A 98 -17.66 13.22 -17.82
N ASN A 99 -17.45 12.97 -19.12
CA ASN A 99 -17.43 14.01 -20.16
C ASN A 99 -18.82 14.61 -20.35
N GLU A 100 -19.88 13.82 -20.32
CA GLU A 100 -21.25 14.32 -20.40
C GLU A 100 -21.60 15.20 -19.19
N ARG A 101 -21.21 14.78 -17.97
CA ARG A 101 -21.37 15.60 -16.76
C ARG A 101 -20.62 16.92 -16.87
N LYS A 102 -19.40 16.93 -17.43
CA LYS A 102 -18.64 18.15 -17.71
C LYS A 102 -19.37 19.04 -18.73
N ARG A 103 -19.89 18.47 -19.82
CA ARG A 103 -20.65 19.20 -20.86
C ARG A 103 -21.90 19.86 -20.27
N LYS A 104 -22.72 19.12 -19.53
CA LYS A 104 -23.93 19.65 -18.88
C LYS A 104 -23.61 20.79 -17.91
N ARG A 105 -22.54 20.67 -17.11
CA ARG A 105 -22.09 21.76 -16.23
C ARG A 105 -21.66 23.00 -17.03
N ALA A 106 -20.90 22.82 -18.10
CA ALA A 106 -20.46 23.94 -18.96
C ALA A 106 -21.65 24.65 -19.62
N GLU A 107 -22.64 23.91 -20.11
CA GLU A 107 -23.88 24.45 -20.69
C GLU A 107 -24.70 25.23 -19.66
N SER A 108 -24.89 24.68 -18.46
CA SER A 108 -25.58 25.38 -17.37
C SER A 108 -24.86 26.67 -16.99
N GLN A 109 -23.53 26.66 -16.90
CA GLN A 109 -22.73 27.87 -16.64
C GLN A 109 -22.82 28.89 -17.77
N ARG A 110 -22.86 28.46 -19.03
CA ARG A 110 -23.06 29.35 -20.19
C ARG A 110 -24.43 30.02 -20.14
N ARG A 111 -25.50 29.24 -19.92
CA ARG A 111 -26.86 29.77 -19.77
C ARG A 111 -26.97 30.75 -18.60
N TYR A 112 -26.38 30.41 -17.45
CA TYR A 112 -26.35 31.31 -16.31
C TYR A 112 -25.65 32.64 -16.63
N ARG A 113 -24.49 32.60 -17.30
CA ARG A 113 -23.75 33.81 -17.71
C ARG A 113 -24.58 34.68 -18.65
N MET A 114 -25.25 34.11 -19.65
CA MET A 114 -26.13 34.86 -20.55
C MET A 114 -27.32 35.48 -19.81
N ASN A 115 -28.02 34.70 -18.98
CA ASN A 115 -29.15 35.21 -18.22
C ASN A 115 -28.75 36.33 -17.26
N ARG A 116 -27.54 36.24 -16.67
CA ARG A 116 -26.97 37.31 -15.83
C ARG A 116 -26.71 38.58 -16.64
N GLN A 117 -26.13 38.47 -17.84
CA GLN A 117 -25.91 39.62 -18.72
C GLN A 117 -27.23 40.29 -19.14
N ASN A 118 -28.24 39.49 -19.51
CA ASN A 118 -29.56 40.01 -19.87
C ASN A 118 -30.21 40.77 -18.71
N ARG A 119 -30.10 40.27 -17.48
CA ARG A 119 -30.59 40.97 -16.27
C ARG A 119 -29.88 42.31 -16.07
N PHE A 120 -28.55 42.36 -16.22
CA PHE A 120 -27.80 43.62 -16.12
C PHE A 120 -28.17 44.61 -17.23
N ALA A 121 -28.36 44.14 -18.46
CA ALA A 121 -28.78 45.00 -19.58
C ALA A 121 -30.17 45.60 -19.34
N MET A 122 -31.12 44.79 -18.87
CA MET A 122 -32.46 45.24 -18.49
C MET A 122 -32.44 46.26 -17.36
N ASP A 123 -31.68 46.00 -16.29
CA ASP A 123 -31.55 46.91 -15.15
C ASP A 123 -30.90 48.25 -15.53
N ARG A 124 -29.98 48.22 -16.50
CA ARG A 124 -29.35 49.41 -17.06
C ARG A 124 -30.31 50.19 -17.96
N SER A 125 -31.11 49.51 -18.81
CA SER A 125 -32.12 50.18 -19.64
C SER A 125 -33.23 50.84 -18.81
N VAL A 126 -33.64 50.21 -17.71
CA VAL A 126 -34.64 50.78 -16.78
C VAL A 126 -34.08 52.04 -16.10
N ARG A 127 -32.81 52.05 -15.71
CA ARG A 127 -32.14 53.22 -15.11
C ARG A 127 -31.92 54.41 -16.06
N TYR A 128 -31.91 54.20 -17.38
CA TYR A 128 -31.77 55.28 -18.38
C TYR A 128 -33.12 55.79 -18.91
N MET A 129 -34.26 55.22 -18.48
CA MET A 129 -35.61 55.68 -18.83
C MET A 129 -36.26 56.59 -17.76
N HIS A 130 -35.55 56.86 -16.66
CA HIS A 130 -35.91 57.81 -15.61
C HIS A 130 -34.83 58.90 -15.52
#